data_AF-A0ABD2KIK1-F1
#
_entry.id   AF-A0ABD2KIK1-F1
#
_cell.length_a   1.000
_cell.length_b   1.000
_cell.length_c   1.000
_cell.angle_alpha   90.00
_cell.angle_beta   90.00
_cell.angle_gamma   90.00
#
_symmetry.space_group_name_H-M   'P 1'
#
loop_
_entity.id
_entity.type
_entity.pdbx_description
1 polymer ?
#
loop_
_entity_poly.entity_id
_entity_poly.type
_entity_poly.pdbx_seq_one_letter_code
_entity_poly.pdbx_strand_id
1 'polypeptide(L)'
;MVQNAFELAKQKAPASIFIDELEAIDIQRTDVGVAEPTRRIPTQRRTSKSLPATNRIDVLRTRPFFAPDVLTAKIRITQHQMRRAGNKFFAIHFAPEVNGRVAKMSTLIELSRCIEDFNGAQCRA
;
A
#
# COMPACT_ATOMS: atom_id res chain seq x y z
N MET A 1 20.91 2.14 -7.50
CA MET A 1 19.63 1.41 -7.72
C MET A 1 18.42 2.34 -7.68
N VAL A 2 18.16 3.06 -6.58
CA VAL A 2 17.02 4.01 -6.47
C VAL A 2 17.03 5.07 -7.59
N GLN A 3 18.20 5.67 -7.85
CA GLN A 3 18.34 6.72 -8.87
C GLN A 3 17.97 6.24 -10.28
N ASN A 4 18.42 5.03 -10.66
CA ASN A 4 18.16 4.41 -11.96
C ASN A 4 16.66 4.14 -12.17
N ALA A 5 15.93 3.77 -11.11
CA ALA A 5 14.48 3.55 -11.19
C ALA A 5 13.73 4.86 -11.52
N PHE A 6 14.13 5.97 -10.90
CA PHE A 6 13.57 7.30 -11.21
C PHE A 6 13.95 7.79 -12.60
N GLU A 7 15.18 7.54 -13.05
CA GLU A 7 15.62 7.89 -14.41
C GLU A 7 14.87 7.07 -15.46
N LEU A 8 14.67 5.77 -15.24
CA LEU A 8 13.88 4.91 -16.10
C LEU A 8 12.41 5.36 -16.15
N ALA A 9 11.83 5.74 -15.01
CA ALA A 9 10.45 6.26 -14.96
C ALA A 9 10.30 7.57 -15.72
N LYS A 10 11.32 8.44 -15.72
CA LYS A 10 11.34 9.67 -16.53
C LYS A 10 11.41 9.37 -18.02
N GLN A 11 12.25 8.40 -18.42
CA GLN A 11 12.36 7.99 -19.84
C GLN A 11 11.07 7.35 -20.35
N LYS A 12 10.36 6.60 -19.50
CA LYS A 12 9.11 5.90 -19.83
C LYS A 12 7.85 6.69 -19.42
N ALA A 13 7.94 8.02 -19.35
CA ALA A 13 6.78 8.83 -19.00
C ALA A 13 5.63 8.61 -20.02
N PRO A 14 4.38 8.39 -19.58
CA PRO A 14 3.88 8.45 -18.19
C PRO A 14 4.13 7.16 -17.40
N ALA A 15 4.74 7.28 -16.21
CA ALA A 15 5.00 6.15 -15.30
C ALA A 15 4.63 6.49 -13.85
N SER A 16 4.28 5.45 -13.08
CA SER A 16 4.07 5.51 -11.63
C SER A 16 5.07 4.60 -10.90
N ILE A 17 5.55 5.06 -9.75
CA ILE A 17 6.49 4.29 -8.91
C ILE A 17 5.77 3.88 -7.62
N PHE A 18 5.61 2.57 -7.41
CA PHE A 18 5.11 2.03 -6.15
C PHE A 18 6.30 1.74 -5.21
N ILE A 19 6.23 2.26 -3.99
CA ILE A 19 7.26 2.02 -2.97
C ILE A 19 6.57 1.30 -1.82
N ASP A 20 6.83 0.01 -1.68
CA ASP A 20 6.33 -0.78 -0.57
C ASP A 20 7.26 -0.70 0.64
N GLU A 21 6.75 -1.05 1.82
CA GLU A 21 7.50 -1.10 3.09
C GLU A 21 8.33 0.17 3.34
N LEU A 22 7.70 1.35 3.24
CA LEU A 22 8.40 2.63 3.41
C LEU A 22 9.20 2.71 4.73
N GLU A 23 8.73 2.03 5.77
CA GLU A 23 9.44 1.92 7.05
C GLU A 23 10.85 1.37 6.90
N ALA A 24 11.12 0.43 5.98
CA ALA A 24 12.46 -0.13 5.75
C ALA A 24 13.49 0.91 5.30
N ILE A 25 13.00 2.00 4.70
CA ILE A 25 13.80 3.12 4.19
C ILE A 25 13.96 4.21 5.26
N ASP A 26 13.06 4.28 6.25
CA ASP A 26 12.99 5.34 7.26
C ASP A 26 13.42 4.89 8.68
N ILE A 27 13.88 3.65 8.86
CA ILE A 27 14.31 3.14 10.18
C ILE A 27 15.51 3.96 10.69
N GLN A 28 15.45 4.31 11.98
CA GLN A 28 16.48 5.00 12.74
C GLN A 28 17.89 4.45 12.45
N ARG A 29 18.80 5.30 11.97
CA ARG A 29 20.24 5.08 12.19
C ARG A 29 20.56 5.48 13.62
N THR A 30 20.24 4.61 14.57
CA THR A 30 20.81 4.68 15.93
C THR A 30 22.21 4.04 15.88
N ASP A 31 23.21 4.87 16.17
CA ASP A 31 24.47 4.54 16.83
C ASP A 31 25.59 3.75 16.14
N VAL A 32 25.56 3.49 14.82
CA VAL A 32 26.77 2.96 14.13
C VAL A 32 27.14 3.80 12.91
N GLY A 33 27.70 4.98 13.18
CA GLY A 33 28.93 5.48 12.53
C GLY A 33 29.09 5.53 11.01
N VAL A 34 28.06 5.36 10.19
CA VAL A 34 28.19 5.54 8.72
C VAL A 34 27.17 6.55 8.22
N ALA A 35 27.63 7.80 8.16
CA ALA A 35 26.94 8.90 7.55
C ALA A 35 27.09 8.84 6.02
N GLU A 36 26.22 8.10 5.33
CA GLU A 36 25.90 8.42 3.93
C GLU A 36 24.42 8.82 3.76
N PRO A 37 24.12 9.92 3.07
CA PRO A 37 22.92 10.68 3.36
C PRO A 37 21.66 10.08 2.73
N THR A 38 20.64 9.89 3.57
CA THR A 38 19.20 9.74 3.23
C THR A 38 18.63 10.95 2.45
N ARG A 39 19.48 11.89 2.02
CA ARG A 39 19.11 13.12 1.30
C ARG A 39 18.68 12.88 -0.16
N ARG A 40 18.88 11.67 -0.71
CA ARG A 40 18.63 11.39 -2.14
C ARG A 40 17.16 11.08 -2.48
N ILE A 41 16.40 10.52 -1.54
CA ILE A 41 15.02 10.05 -1.79
C ILE A 41 13.99 11.20 -1.84
N PRO A 42 14.06 12.25 -0.98
CA PRO A 42 13.07 13.32 -0.98
C PRO A 42 13.12 14.20 -2.24
N THR A 43 14.33 14.52 -2.73
CA THR A 43 14.50 15.43 -3.87
C THR A 43 14.11 14.80 -5.20
N GLN A 44 14.33 13.50 -5.37
CA GLN A 44 14.04 12.80 -6.62
C GLN A 44 12.54 12.50 -6.81
N ARG A 45 11.81 12.32 -5.70
CA ARG A 45 10.34 12.14 -5.66
C ARG A 45 9.56 13.33 -6.25
N ARG A 46 10.10 14.56 -6.19
CA ARG A 46 9.40 15.77 -6.63
C ARG A 46 9.03 15.78 -8.12
N THR A 47 9.61 14.89 -8.93
CA THR A 47 9.46 14.91 -10.40
C THR A 47 8.61 13.78 -10.97
N SER A 48 8.20 12.79 -10.18
CA SER A 48 7.53 11.58 -10.67
C SER A 48 6.40 11.16 -9.72
N LYS A 49 5.24 10.77 -10.27
CA LYS A 49 4.11 10.26 -9.48
C LYS A 49 4.55 8.99 -8.74
N SER A 50 4.53 9.04 -7.40
CA SER A 50 4.92 7.91 -6.55
C SER A 50 3.85 7.63 -5.51
N LEU A 51 3.66 6.34 -5.22
CA LEU A 51 2.68 5.82 -4.27
C LEU A 51 3.42 5.02 -3.19
N PRO A 52 3.81 5.67 -2.07
CA PRO A 52 4.34 4.97 -0.92
C PRO A 52 3.25 4.18 -0.19
N ALA A 53 3.58 2.97 0.26
CA ALA A 53 2.80 2.17 1.19
C ALA A 53 3.62 1.85 2.44
N THR A 54 2.94 1.79 3.58
CA THR A 54 3.51 1.38 4.87
C THR A 54 2.43 0.75 5.72
N ASN A 55 2.82 -0.26 6.51
CA ASN A 55 1.97 -0.85 7.54
C ASN A 55 2.21 -0.24 8.92
N ARG A 56 3.31 0.53 9.10
CA ARG A 56 3.75 1.09 10.39
C ARG A 56 4.05 2.57 10.30
N ILE A 57 2.99 3.37 10.24
CA ILE A 57 3.10 4.83 10.19
C ILE A 57 3.73 5.44 11.45
N ASP A 58 3.62 4.76 12.58
CA ASP A 58 4.18 5.13 13.88
C ASP A 58 5.71 5.06 13.93
N VAL A 59 6.31 4.22 13.10
CA VAL A 59 7.77 4.05 13.02
C VAL A 59 8.42 5.09 12.09
N LEU A 60 7.63 5.77 11.25
CA LEU A 60 8.13 6.79 10.32
C LEU A 60 8.52 8.07 11.07
N ARG A 61 9.81 8.41 11.08
CA ARG A 61 10.35 9.57 11.80
C ARG A 61 10.55 10.78 10.88
N THR A 62 10.75 10.60 9.57
CA THR A 62 11.12 11.75 8.73
C THR A 62 9.93 12.64 8.40
N ARG A 63 9.85 13.77 9.13
CA ARG A 63 9.09 14.99 8.77
C ARG A 63 9.05 15.30 7.26
N PRO A 64 10.15 15.14 6.48
CA PRO A 64 10.11 15.39 5.05
C PRO A 64 9.06 14.59 4.24
N PHE A 65 8.69 13.36 4.63
CA PHE A 65 7.68 12.60 3.88
C PHE A 65 6.26 13.11 4.11
N PHE A 66 5.99 13.75 5.24
CA PHE A 66 4.68 14.31 5.57
C PHE A 66 4.57 15.78 5.21
N ALA A 67 5.61 16.36 4.60
CA ALA A 67 5.55 17.72 4.10
C ALA A 67 4.49 17.82 2.98
N PRO A 68 3.64 18.85 2.95
CA PRO A 68 2.55 18.97 1.97
C PRO A 68 3.02 18.97 0.50
N ASP A 69 4.26 19.39 0.26
CA ASP A 69 4.89 19.42 -1.06
C ASP A 69 5.45 18.05 -1.50
N VAL A 70 5.46 17.06 -0.60
CA VAL A 70 5.96 15.70 -0.84
C VAL A 70 4.82 14.67 -0.84
N LEU A 71 3.84 14.83 0.06
CA LEU A 71 2.68 13.96 0.16
C LEU A 71 1.39 14.78 0.00
N THR A 72 0.80 14.70 -1.18
CA THR A 72 -0.44 15.42 -1.51
C THR A 72 -1.67 14.80 -0.86
N ALA A 73 -1.67 13.47 -0.68
CA ALA A 73 -2.82 12.75 -0.16
C ALA A 73 -2.39 11.64 0.79
N LYS A 74 -3.14 11.48 1.89
CA LYS A 74 -2.98 10.38 2.84
C LYS A 74 -4.23 9.51 2.78
N ILE A 75 -4.07 8.28 2.30
CA ILE A 75 -5.16 7.30 2.21
C ILE A 75 -4.92 6.26 3.31
N ARG A 76 -5.92 6.07 4.18
CA ARG A 76 -5.88 5.03 5.21
C ARG A 76 -6.82 3.89 4.83
N ILE A 77 -6.25 2.70 4.69
CA ILE A 77 -6.99 1.46 4.48
C ILE A 77 -7.26 0.84 5.84
N THR A 78 -8.53 0.55 6.16
CA THR A 78 -8.92 -0.05 7.45
C THR A 78 -9.67 -1.37 7.23
N GLN A 79 -9.55 -2.30 8.18
CA GLN A 79 -10.32 -3.57 8.15
C GLN A 79 -11.84 -3.32 8.15
N HIS A 80 -12.32 -2.25 8.79
CA HIS A 80 -13.74 -1.89 8.73
C HIS A 80 -14.23 -1.60 7.30
N GLN A 81 -13.37 -1.06 6.42
CA GLN A 81 -13.75 -0.88 5.01
C GLN A 81 -14.00 -2.23 4.34
N MET A 82 -13.29 -3.27 4.76
CA MET A 82 -13.47 -4.63 4.27
C MET A 82 -14.83 -5.21 4.65
N ARG A 83 -15.29 -5.03 5.90
CA ARG A 83 -16.62 -5.48 6.31
C ARG A 83 -17.74 -4.90 5.44
N ARG A 84 -17.64 -3.62 5.07
CA ARG A 84 -18.62 -2.96 4.17
C ARG A 84 -18.52 -3.44 2.72
N ALA A 85 -17.34 -3.86 2.28
CA ALA A 85 -17.07 -4.33 0.93
C ALA A 85 -17.09 -5.87 0.79
N GLY A 86 -17.28 -6.61 1.88
CA GLY A 86 -17.08 -8.07 1.95
C GLY A 86 -17.86 -8.82 0.88
N ASN A 87 -19.12 -8.44 0.62
CA ASN A 87 -19.93 -9.03 -0.45
C ASN A 87 -19.31 -8.87 -1.83
N LYS A 88 -18.76 -7.68 -2.12
CA LYS A 88 -18.11 -7.40 -3.39
C LYS A 88 -16.77 -8.13 -3.49
N PHE A 89 -16.01 -8.16 -2.40
CA PHE A 89 -14.76 -8.91 -2.33
C PHE A 89 -14.99 -10.39 -2.59
N PHE A 90 -15.93 -10.99 -1.88
CA PHE A 90 -16.32 -12.38 -2.06
C PHE A 90 -16.90 -12.64 -3.44
N ALA A 91 -17.68 -11.72 -4.00
CA ALA A 91 -18.13 -11.86 -5.38
C ALA A 91 -16.96 -11.87 -6.38
N ILE A 92 -15.92 -11.05 -6.19
CA ILE A 92 -14.73 -11.03 -7.07
C ILE A 92 -13.94 -12.34 -6.97
N HIS A 93 -13.73 -12.84 -5.75
CA HIS A 93 -12.86 -13.99 -5.50
C HIS A 93 -13.57 -15.35 -5.63
N PHE A 94 -14.87 -15.45 -5.29
CA PHE A 94 -15.63 -16.70 -5.38
C PHE A 94 -16.44 -16.88 -6.67
N ALA A 95 -16.70 -15.84 -7.46
CA ALA A 95 -17.40 -16.00 -8.75
C ALA A 95 -16.69 -16.95 -9.73
N PRO A 96 -15.35 -17.02 -9.80
CA PRO A 96 -14.65 -17.91 -10.73
C PRO A 96 -14.44 -19.35 -10.22
N GLU A 97 -14.34 -19.55 -8.90
CA GLU A 97 -13.71 -20.77 -8.34
C GLU A 97 -14.69 -21.87 -7.90
N VAL A 98 -16.00 -21.58 -7.81
CA VAL A 98 -16.97 -22.56 -7.32
C VAL A 98 -17.55 -23.38 -8.49
N ASN A 99 -16.80 -24.35 -9.02
CA ASN A 99 -17.32 -25.50 -9.81
C ASN A 99 -18.55 -25.24 -10.70
N GLY A 100 -18.53 -24.18 -11.53
CA GLY A 100 -19.65 -23.84 -12.44
C GLY A 100 -20.97 -23.42 -11.77
N ARG A 101 -20.98 -23.19 -10.46
CA ARG A 101 -22.14 -22.72 -9.69
C ARG A 101 -21.83 -21.35 -9.09
N VAL A 102 -22.52 -20.33 -9.58
CA VAL A 102 -22.46 -18.99 -8.98
C VAL A 102 -22.98 -19.10 -7.54
N ALA A 103 -22.13 -18.80 -6.56
CA ALA A 103 -22.55 -18.68 -5.18
C ALA A 103 -23.71 -17.68 -5.10
N LYS A 104 -24.83 -18.08 -4.48
CA LYS A 104 -25.99 -17.19 -4.34
C LYS A 104 -25.55 -15.93 -3.59
N MET A 105 -26.00 -14.77 -4.06
CA MET A 105 -25.69 -13.49 -3.41
C MET A 105 -26.08 -13.48 -1.92
N SER A 106 -27.14 -14.21 -1.54
CA SER A 106 -27.53 -14.39 -0.13
C SER A 106 -26.43 -15.02 0.72
N THR A 107 -25.74 -16.04 0.20
CA THR A 107 -24.65 -16.72 0.89
C THR A 107 -23.42 -15.82 1.03
N LEU A 108 -23.10 -15.03 0.00
CA LEU A 108 -22.02 -14.04 0.08
C LEU A 108 -22.31 -12.97 1.14
N ILE A 109 -23.58 -12.52 1.22
CA ILE A 109 -24.07 -11.62 2.26
C ILE A 109 -23.89 -12.22 3.66
N GLU A 110 -24.24 -13.49 3.86
CA GLU A 110 -24.05 -14.17 5.14
C GLU A 110 -22.58 -14.32 5.50
N LEU A 111 -21.73 -14.75 4.57
CA LEU A 111 -20.29 -14.84 4.78
C LEU A 111 -19.67 -13.49 5.16
N SER A 112 -20.11 -12.40 4.53
CA SER A 112 -19.64 -11.04 4.89
C SER A 112 -20.00 -10.62 6.30
N ARG A 113 -21.06 -11.20 6.89
CA ARG A 113 -21.46 -10.94 8.27
C ARG A 113 -20.64 -11.77 9.26
N CYS A 114 -20.11 -12.91 8.84
CA CYS A 114 -19.32 -13.81 9.67
C CYS A 114 -17.83 -13.42 9.75
N ILE A 115 -17.34 -12.60 8.81
CA ILE A 115 -15.96 -12.10 8.84
C ILE A 115 -15.83 -10.86 9.73
N GLU A 116 -15.58 -11.09 11.02
CA GLU A 116 -15.18 -10.04 11.95
C GLU A 116 -13.65 -9.95 12.01
N ASP A 117 -13.10 -8.75 11.82
CA ASP A 117 -11.66 -8.44 11.85
C ASP A 117 -10.74 -9.12 10.82
N PHE A 118 -11.31 -9.74 9.78
CA PHE A 118 -10.50 -10.31 8.70
C PHE A 118 -9.97 -9.22 7.76
N ASN A 119 -8.70 -9.37 7.37
CA ASN A 119 -8.11 -8.61 6.27
C ASN A 119 -8.35 -9.31 4.92
N GLY A 120 -8.02 -8.65 3.81
CA GLY A 120 -8.25 -9.21 2.48
C GLY A 120 -7.44 -10.47 2.15
N ALA A 121 -6.28 -10.66 2.75
CA ALA A 121 -5.54 -11.91 2.58
C ALA A 121 -6.26 -13.06 3.30
N GLN A 122 -6.75 -12.83 4.52
CA GLN A 122 -7.52 -13.81 5.30
C GLN A 122 -8.87 -14.14 4.65
N CYS A 123 -9.54 -13.17 4.02
CA CYS A 123 -10.79 -13.43 3.29
C CYS A 123 -10.59 -14.24 2.00
N ARG A 124 -9.36 -14.29 1.46
CA ARG A 124 -9.03 -15.04 0.25
C ARG A 124 -8.52 -16.46 0.54
N ALA A 125 -7.79 -16.63 1.64
CA ALA A 125 -7.24 -17.91 2.06
C ALA A 125 -8.33 -18.95 2.34
#